data_AF-A0A9X5BIC5-F1
#
_entry.id   AF-A0A9X5BIC5-F1
#
_cell.length_a   1.000
_cell.length_b   1.000
_cell.length_c   1.000
_cell.angle_alpha   90.00
_cell.angle_beta   90.00
_cell.angle_gamma   90.00
#
_symmetry.space_group_name_H-M   'P 1'
#
loop_
_entity.id
_entity.type
_entity.pdbx_description
1 polymer ?
#
loop_
_entity_poly.entity_id
_entity_poly.type
_entity_poly.pdbx_seq_one_letter_code
_entity_poly.pdbx_strand_id
1 'polypeptide(L)'
;MDDQDYDQPLQGYSVRSAQEHCGGESVPELEDREAEVGREGFLELIEPLKEQDCCIFTLYYVYGMKVKEIAAHMEMKENTVTTRLKRGRDALRNGIKGNRELGGRG
;
A
#
# COMPACT_ATOMS: atom_id res chain seq x y z
N MET A 1 4.90 -37.19 24.29
CA MET A 1 6.26 -37.43 24.74
C MET A 1 6.51 -38.92 24.64
N ASP A 2 7.31 -39.47 23.76
CA ASP A 2 8.14 -38.97 22.65
C ASP A 2 8.47 -40.19 21.76
N ASP A 3 9.09 -39.92 20.61
CA ASP A 3 9.94 -40.83 19.86
C ASP A 3 9.31 -42.02 19.12
N GLN A 4 9.00 -41.79 17.84
CA GLN A 4 9.30 -42.75 16.77
C GLN A 4 9.91 -42.02 15.58
N ASP A 5 11.24 -42.06 15.55
CA ASP A 5 12.03 -42.70 14.48
C ASP A 5 11.40 -42.67 13.07
N TYR A 6 11.91 -41.77 12.23
CA TYR A 6 12.04 -42.01 10.80
C TYR A 6 13.37 -41.43 10.31
N ASP A 7 14.39 -42.30 10.32
CA ASP A 7 15.14 -42.70 9.12
C ASP A 7 15.46 -41.59 8.08
N GLN A 8 16.68 -41.05 8.16
CA GLN A 8 17.38 -40.37 7.06
C GLN A 8 17.90 -41.44 6.06
N PRO A 9 17.98 -41.21 4.72
CA PRO A 9 19.10 -40.41 4.19
C PRO A 9 18.99 -39.76 2.78
N LEU A 10 19.79 -38.68 2.66
CA LEU A 10 20.75 -38.32 1.60
C LEU A 10 20.36 -38.00 0.14
N GLN A 11 21.03 -36.92 -0.30
CA GLN A 11 21.50 -36.58 -1.64
C GLN A 11 20.52 -35.94 -2.64
N GLY A 12 20.67 -34.62 -2.75
CA GLY A 12 21.04 -34.04 -4.04
C GLY A 12 19.93 -33.37 -4.84
N TYR A 13 19.78 -32.06 -4.65
CA TYR A 13 19.49 -31.17 -5.77
C TYR A 13 20.37 -29.91 -5.71
N SER A 14 21.45 -30.02 -6.47
CA SER A 14 22.20 -28.99 -7.19
C SER A 14 21.79 -27.53 -6.96
N VAL A 15 22.75 -26.74 -6.47
CA VAL A 15 22.92 -25.34 -6.85
C VAL A 15 22.81 -25.22 -8.37
N ARG A 16 21.73 -24.60 -8.86
CA ARG A 16 21.61 -24.11 -10.24
C ARG A 16 20.98 -22.73 -10.21
N SER A 17 21.88 -21.75 -10.31
CA SER A 17 21.77 -20.53 -11.09
C SER A 17 20.36 -20.12 -11.51
N ALA A 18 19.82 -19.11 -10.84
CA ALA A 18 18.96 -18.11 -11.45
C ALA A 18 19.48 -16.74 -11.02
N GLN A 19 20.68 -16.42 -11.51
CA GLN A 19 21.10 -15.03 -11.65
C GLN A 19 20.54 -14.55 -12.99
N GLU A 20 19.27 -14.16 -12.97
CA GLU A 20 18.58 -13.42 -14.02
C GLU A 20 17.69 -12.43 -13.24
N HIS A 21 17.70 -11.12 -13.40
CA HIS A 21 18.47 -10.20 -14.22
C HIS A 21 18.21 -8.84 -13.55
N CYS A 22 19.20 -7.97 -13.46
CA CYS A 22 18.95 -6.57 -13.13
C CYS A 22 17.96 -5.99 -14.16
N GLY A 23 16.75 -5.68 -13.71
CA GLY A 23 15.79 -4.87 -14.46
C GLY A 23 15.47 -3.65 -13.62
N GLY A 24 16.35 -2.66 -13.67
CA GLY A 24 16.03 -1.33 -13.16
C GLY A 24 14.87 -0.76 -13.96
N GLU A 25 13.66 -0.83 -13.40
CA GLU A 25 12.68 0.19 -13.69
C GLU A 25 13.00 1.38 -12.79
N SER A 26 13.66 2.36 -13.41
CA SER A 26 13.87 3.68 -12.83
C SER A 26 12.53 4.17 -12.33
N VAL A 27 12.36 4.23 -11.01
CA VAL A 27 11.26 4.95 -10.39
C VAL A 27 11.33 6.36 -10.97
N PRO A 28 10.30 6.82 -11.70
CA PRO A 28 10.33 8.17 -12.24
C PRO A 28 10.54 9.11 -11.07
N GLU A 29 11.65 9.85 -11.14
CA GLU A 29 11.97 10.99 -10.28
C GLU A 29 10.84 11.99 -10.47
N LEU A 30 9.79 11.82 -9.66
CA LEU A 30 8.73 12.81 -9.52
C LEU A 30 9.40 13.95 -8.77
N GLU A 31 9.80 14.98 -9.52
CA GLU A 31 10.38 16.19 -8.96
C GLU A 31 9.47 16.74 -7.86
N ASP A 32 9.91 16.51 -6.62
CA ASP A 32 9.27 16.93 -5.39
C ASP A 32 9.30 18.45 -5.28
N ARG A 33 8.24 19.09 -5.81
CA ARG A 33 7.64 20.22 -5.12
C ARG A 33 6.60 19.69 -4.13
N GLU A 34 7.06 18.85 -3.21
CA GLU A 34 6.27 18.39 -2.08
C GLU A 34 6.08 19.57 -1.13
N ALA A 35 4.89 20.17 -1.16
CA ALA A 35 4.38 20.71 0.08
C ALA A 35 4.43 19.55 1.08
N GLU A 36 5.17 19.72 2.18
CA GLU A 36 5.23 18.77 3.28
C GLU A 36 3.81 18.63 3.85
N VAL A 37 3.00 17.78 3.23
CA VAL A 37 1.67 17.43 3.71
C VAL A 37 1.93 16.51 4.89
N GLY A 38 2.12 17.12 6.05
CA GLY A 38 2.23 16.40 7.31
C GLY A 38 1.02 15.51 7.55
N ARG A 39 1.11 14.63 8.54
CA ARG A 39 0.03 13.67 8.88
C ARG A 39 -1.34 14.33 8.99
N GLU A 40 -1.41 15.53 9.55
CA GLU A 40 -2.65 16.31 9.70
C GLU A 40 -3.25 16.68 8.34
N GLY A 41 -2.45 17.20 7.41
CA GLY A 41 -2.92 17.54 6.06
C GLY A 41 -3.33 16.32 5.24
N PHE A 42 -2.70 15.15 5.48
CA PHE A 42 -3.13 13.90 4.85
C PHE A 42 -4.48 13.42 5.39
N LEU A 43 -4.70 13.54 6.71
CA LEU A 43 -5.97 13.15 7.33
C LEU A 43 -7.13 14.03 6.83
N GLU A 44 -6.92 15.35 6.73
CA GLU A 44 -7.90 16.27 6.14
C GLU A 44 -8.20 15.93 4.67
N LEU A 45 -7.17 15.55 3.90
CA LEU A 45 -7.33 15.14 2.51
C LEU A 45 -8.23 13.90 2.37
N ILE A 46 -8.10 12.92 3.27
CA ILE A 46 -8.86 11.66 3.20
C ILE A 46 -10.18 11.70 3.97
N GLU A 47 -10.41 12.69 4.85
CA GLU A 47 -11.66 12.89 5.59
C GLU A 47 -12.94 12.75 4.74
N PRO A 48 -13.04 13.29 3.50
CA PRO A 48 -14.24 13.13 2.68
C PRO A 48 -14.46 11.70 2.12
N LEU A 49 -13.51 10.78 2.27
CA LEU A 49 -13.71 9.38 1.90
C LEU A 49 -14.64 8.67 2.91
N LYS A 50 -15.14 7.49 2.55
CA LYS A 50 -15.91 6.66 3.49
C LYS A 50 -15.00 6.22 4.64
N GLU A 51 -15.54 6.11 5.85
CA GLU A 51 -14.79 5.72 7.07
C GLU A 51 -13.88 4.49 6.86
N GLN A 52 -14.39 3.43 6.22
CA GLN A 52 -13.60 2.25 5.90
C GLN A 52 -12.45 2.52 4.93
N ASP A 53 -12.65 3.41 3.97
CA ASP A 53 -11.62 3.79 3.02
C ASP A 53 -10.58 4.68 3.72
N CYS A 54 -10.98 5.58 4.63
CA CYS A 54 -10.06 6.35 5.47
C CYS A 54 -9.14 5.44 6.28
N CYS A 55 -9.69 4.42 6.96
CA CYS A 55 -8.89 3.45 7.69
C CYS A 55 -7.86 2.75 6.80
N ILE A 56 -8.26 2.31 5.60
CA ILE A 56 -7.34 1.67 4.64
C ILE A 56 -6.22 2.63 4.23
N PHE A 57 -6.54 3.91 3.98
CA PHE A 57 -5.55 4.92 3.60
C PHE A 57 -4.57 5.21 4.73
N THR A 58 -5.06 5.37 5.97
CA THR A 58 -4.20 5.57 7.14
C THR A 58 -3.27 4.38 7.35
N LEU A 59 -3.80 3.16 7.30
CA LEU A 59 -3.01 1.94 7.43
C LEU A 59 -1.93 1.80 6.34
N TYR A 60 -2.24 2.22 5.11
CA TYR A 60 -1.31 2.11 3.99
C TYR A 60 -0.25 3.22 3.96
N TYR A 61 -0.64 4.49 4.07
CA TYR A 61 0.27 5.64 3.89
C TYR A 61 0.87 6.15 5.19
N VAL A 62 0.16 6.04 6.32
CA VAL A 62 0.66 6.52 7.62
C VAL A 62 1.41 5.43 8.36
N TYR A 63 0.88 4.21 8.36
CA TYR A 63 1.49 3.06 9.05
C TYR A 63 2.37 2.19 8.13
N GLY A 64 2.34 2.41 6.81
CA GLY A 64 3.18 1.67 5.85
C GLY A 64 2.84 0.18 5.71
N MET A 65 1.63 -0.25 6.12
CA MET A 65 1.25 -1.67 6.05
C MET A 65 1.03 -2.12 4.61
N LYS A 66 1.42 -3.36 4.29
CA LYS A 66 1.19 -3.95 2.97
C LYS A 66 -0.29 -4.30 2.81
N VAL A 67 -0.76 -4.35 1.55
CA VAL A 67 -2.14 -4.72 1.19
C VAL A 67 -2.58 -6.04 1.84
N LYS A 68 -1.70 -7.03 1.89
CA LYS A 68 -1.93 -8.33 2.56
C LYS A 68 -2.21 -8.20 4.05
N GLU A 69 -1.44 -7.37 4.73
CA GLU A 69 -1.56 -7.13 6.17
C GLU A 69 -2.84 -6.35 6.48
N ILE A 70 -3.16 -5.35 5.66
CA ILE A 70 -4.42 -4.59 5.77
C ILE A 70 -5.62 -5.51 5.54
N ALA A 71 -5.56 -6.39 4.54
CA ALA A 71 -6.63 -7.34 4.22
C ALA A 71 -6.90 -8.28 5.40
N ALA A 72 -5.85 -8.83 6.01
CA ALA A 72 -5.97 -9.66 7.21
C ALA A 72 -6.48 -8.86 8.42
N HIS A 73 -5.95 -7.65 8.65
CA HIS A 73 -6.30 -6.80 9.79
C HIS A 73 -7.76 -6.32 9.74
N MET A 74 -8.27 -6.02 8.54
CA MET A 74 -9.65 -5.58 8.34
C MET A 74 -10.61 -6.70 7.95
N GLU A 75 -10.17 -7.97 8.04
CA GLU A 75 -10.94 -9.17 7.68
C GLU A 75 -11.65 -9.07 6.31
N MET A 76 -10.93 -8.56 5.30
CA MET A 76 -11.45 -8.38 3.94
C MET A 76 -10.50 -8.91 2.87
N LYS A 77 -11.00 -9.06 1.64
CA LYS A 77 -10.17 -9.57 0.52
C LYS A 77 -9.13 -8.53 0.08
N GLU A 78 -7.92 -8.99 -0.27
CA GLU A 78 -6.86 -8.14 -0.83
C GLU A 78 -7.35 -7.32 -2.05
N ASN A 79 -8.11 -7.95 -2.95
CA ASN A 79 -8.71 -7.27 -4.10
C ASN A 79 -9.64 -6.11 -3.70
N THR A 80 -10.33 -6.24 -2.57
CA THR A 80 -11.19 -5.18 -2.02
C THR A 80 -10.34 -4.01 -1.55
N VAL A 81 -9.26 -4.27 -0.80
CA VAL A 81 -8.31 -3.24 -0.35
C VAL A 81 -7.71 -2.49 -1.54
N THR A 82 -7.21 -3.22 -2.55
CA THR A 82 -6.64 -2.62 -3.77
C THR A 82 -7.66 -1.77 -4.53
N THR A 83 -8.90 -2.27 -4.67
CA THR A 83 -9.97 -1.54 -5.36
C THR A 83 -10.37 -0.27 -4.60
N ARG A 84 -10.42 -0.32 -3.27
CA ARG A 84 -10.71 0.84 -2.41
C ARG A 84 -9.61 1.88 -2.47
N LEU A 85 -8.34 1.46 -2.41
CA LEU A 85 -7.19 2.34 -2.61
C LEU A 85 -7.24 3.04 -3.98
N LYS A 86 -7.56 2.29 -5.05
CA LYS A 86 -7.70 2.84 -6.40
C LYS A 86 -8.83 3.88 -6.45
N ARG A 87 -10.04 3.50 -6.02
CA ARG A 87 -11.21 4.38 -6.03
C ARG A 87 -11.01 5.62 -5.14
N GLY A 88 -10.39 5.47 -3.99
CA GLY A 88 -10.04 6.58 -3.11
C GLY A 88 -9.08 7.55 -3.79
N ARG A 89 -8.02 7.06 -4.46
CA ARG A 89 -7.11 7.92 -5.23
C ARG A 89 -7.81 8.61 -6.39
N ASP A 90 -8.70 7.92 -7.09
CA ASP A 90 -9.54 8.52 -8.14
C ASP A 90 -10.45 9.63 -7.56
N ALA A 91 -11.07 9.39 -6.41
CA ALA A 91 -11.90 10.37 -5.72
C ALA A 91 -11.11 11.60 -5.26
N LEU A 92 -9.94 11.39 -4.64
CA LEU A 92 -9.03 12.47 -4.26
C LEU A 92 -8.56 13.26 -5.48
N ARG A 93 -8.16 12.57 -6.56
CA ARG A 93 -7.74 13.23 -7.80
C ARG A 93 -8.85 14.08 -8.41
N ASN A 94 -10.09 13.59 -8.39
CA ASN A 94 -11.23 14.33 -8.92
C ASN A 94 -11.63 15.49 -7.99
N GLY A 95 -11.56 15.30 -6.67
CA GLY A 95 -11.83 16.32 -5.66
C GLY A 95 -10.79 17.44 -5.66
N ILE A 96 -9.49 17.12 -5.72
CA ILE A 96 -8.39 18.09 -5.82
C ILE A 96 -8.50 18.90 -7.11
N LYS A 97 -8.96 18.29 -8.22
CA LYS A 97 -9.23 19.02 -9.47
C LYS A 97 -10.40 20.00 -9.33
N GLY A 98 -11.36 19.74 -8.45
CA GLY A 98 -12.45 20.67 -8.11
C GLY A 98 -12.10 21.71 -7.03
N ASN A 99 -11.14 21.42 -6.15
CA ASN A 99 -10.80 22.28 -5.00
C ASN A 99 -9.79 23.41 -5.31
N ARG A 100 -9.25 23.49 -6.54
CA ARG A 100 -8.41 24.64 -6.94
C ARG A 100 -9.18 25.97 -7.03
N GLU A 101 -10.49 25.98 -6.82
CA GLU A 101 -11.32 27.20 -6.88
C GLU A 101 -11.81 27.71 -5.51
N LEU A 102 -11.57 27.02 -4.39
CA LEU A 102 -12.05 27.44 -3.07
C LEU A 102 -10.94 27.95 -2.14
N GLY A 103 -10.07 28.80 -2.69
CA GLY A 103 -9.14 29.66 -1.94
C GLY A 103 -9.70 31.06 -1.65
N GLY A 104 -11.02 31.23 -1.68
CA GLY A 104 -11.70 32.52 -1.45
C GLY A 104 -12.68 32.47 -0.29
N ARG A 105 -12.17 32.48 0.95
CA ARG A 105 -12.94 33.00 2.09
C ARG A 105 -12.53 34.45 2.30
N GLY A 106 -13.26 35.36 1.65
CA GLY A 106 -13.32 36.78 1.98
C GLY A 106 -14.53 37.07 2.87
#